data_AF-A0A426CGN2-F1
#
_entry.id   AF-A0A426CGN2-F1
#
_cell.length_a   1.000
_cell.length_b   1.000
_cell.length_c   1.000
_cell.angle_alpha   90.00
_cell.angle_beta   90.00
_cell.angle_gamma   90.00
#
_symmetry.space_group_name_H-M   'P 1'
#
loop_
_entity.id
_entity.type
_entity.pdbx_description
1 polymer ?
#
loop_
_entity_poly.entity_id
_entity_poly.type
_entity_poly.pdbx_seq_one_letter_code
_entity_poly.pdbx_strand_id
1 'polypeptide(L)' 'MSLLELKQEVTRLTKRERQELHAYLIRLRHDTPEWKRESARRLNAMQAGRRVTAKELEIRIARG' A
#
# COMPACT_ATOMS: atom_id res chain seq x y z
N MET A 1 -19.23 11.86 -12.36
CA MET A 1 -19.24 11.47 -10.94
C MET A 1 -18.23 12.33 -10.20
N SER A 2 -18.65 13.09 -9.20
CA SER A 2 -17.78 13.91 -8.37
C SER A 2 -17.05 13.07 -7.31
N LEU A 3 -15.96 13.59 -6.75
CA LEU A 3 -15.26 12.93 -5.64
C LEU A 3 -16.18 12.73 -4.43
N LEU A 4 -17.12 13.64 -4.21
CA LEU A 4 -18.10 13.54 -3.13
C LEU A 4 -19.05 12.36 -3.35
N GLU A 5 -19.59 12.23 -4.56
CA GLU A 5 -20.44 11.09 -4.94
C GLU A 5 -19.69 9.77 -4.77
N LEU A 6 -18.43 9.70 -5.19
CA LEU A 6 -17.61 8.50 -5.00
C LEU A 6 -17.44 8.14 -3.51
N LYS A 7 -17.19 9.12 -2.64
CA LYS A 7 -17.05 8.89 -1.20
C LYS A 7 -18.36 8.39 -0.57
N GLN A 8 -19.50 8.90 -1.04
CA GLN A 8 -20.81 8.46 -0.58
C GLN A 8 -21.08 7.02 -0.99
N GLU A 9 -20.75 6.63 -2.23
CA GLU A 9 -20.89 5.25 -2.69
C GLU A 9 -19.98 4.29 -1.91
N VAL A 10 -18.72 4.67 -1.66
CA VAL A 10 -17.80 3.85 -0.83
C VAL A 10 -18.31 3.65 0.59
N THR A 11 -19.05 4.62 1.14
CA THR A 11 -19.64 4.52 2.48
C THR A 11 -20.77 3.49 2.54
N ARG A 12 -21.52 3.32 1.44
CA ARG A 12 -22.63 2.38 1.31
C ARG A 12 -22.19 0.92 1.14
N LEU A 13 -20.93 0.69 0.76
CA LEU A 13 -20.37 -0.65 0.63
C LEU A 13 -20.43 -1.42 1.96
N THR A 14 -20.59 -2.73 1.87
CA THR A 14 -20.40 -3.65 3.00
C THR A 14 -18.94 -3.68 3.44
N LYS A 15 -18.66 -4.24 4.62
CA LYS A 15 -17.28 -4.42 5.11
C LYS A 15 -16.43 -5.22 4.12
N ARG A 16 -16.99 -6.27 3.53
CA ARG A 16 -16.30 -7.13 2.55
C ARG A 16 -15.94 -6.36 1.29
N GLU A 17 -16.91 -5.65 0.72
CA GLU A 17 -16.68 -4.87 -0.50
C GLU A 17 -15.66 -3.74 -0.27
N ARG A 18 -15.68 -3.10 0.91
CA ARG A 18 -14.63 -2.13 1.29
C ARG A 18 -13.24 -2.77 1.36
N GLN A 19 -13.11 -4.00 1.85
CA GLN A 19 -11.83 -4.71 1.88
C GLN A 19 -11.36 -5.05 0.46
N GLU A 20 -12.26 -5.49 -0.41
CA GLU A 20 -11.95 -5.79 -1.80
C GLU A 20 -11.53 -4.52 -2.57
N LEU A 21 -12.25 -3.42 -2.39
CA LEU A 21 -11.90 -2.10 -2.93
C LEU A 21 -10.54 -1.62 -2.41
N HIS A 22 -10.28 -1.76 -1.11
CA HIS A 22 -9.01 -1.38 -0.51
C HIS A 22 -7.85 -2.19 -1.11
N ALA A 23 -8.02 -3.52 -1.26
CA ALA A 23 -7.03 -4.38 -1.90
C ALA A 23 -6.79 -4.01 -3.37
N TYR A 24 -7.83 -3.61 -4.10
CA TYR A 24 -7.70 -3.10 -5.47
C TYR A 24 -6.91 -1.79 -5.52
N LEU A 25 -7.21 -0.83 -4.64
CA LEU A 25 -6.49 0.45 -4.59
C LEU A 25 -5.00 0.27 -4.26
N ILE A 26 -4.67 -0.66 -3.35
CA ILE A 26 -3.28 -1.04 -3.07
C ILE A 26 -2.62 -1.60 -4.32
N ARG A 27 -3.28 -2.51 -5.03
CA ARG A 27 -2.76 -3.06 -6.29
C ARG A 27 -2.54 -1.98 -7.35
N LEU A 28 -3.50 -1.08 -7.53
CA LEU A 28 -3.42 0.01 -8.48
C LEU A 28 -2.23 0.94 -8.18
N ARG A 29 -1.99 1.25 -6.90
CA ARG A 29 -0.81 2.02 -6.47
C ARG A 29 0.50 1.30 -6.83
N HIS A 30 0.50 -0.03 -6.76
CA HIS A 30 1.69 -0.84 -6.94
C HIS A 30 1.93 -1.31 -8.38
N ASP A 31 1.01 -1.03 -9.31
CA ASP A 31 1.11 -1.51 -10.69
C ASP A 31 1.94 -0.58 -11.61
N THR A 32 2.33 0.60 -11.11
CA THR A 32 3.11 1.57 -11.89
C THR A 32 4.53 1.06 -12.17
N PRO A 33 5.12 1.37 -13.34
CA PRO A 33 6.49 0.99 -13.67
C PRO A 33 7.52 1.50 -12.65
N GLU A 34 7.29 2.68 -12.07
CA GLU A 34 8.12 3.28 -11.02
C GLU A 34 8.08 2.42 -9.75
N TRP A 35 6.88 2.01 -9.34
CA TRP A 35 6.73 1.18 -8.15
C TRP A 35 7.35 -0.20 -8.33
N LYS A 36 7.20 -0.80 -9.51
CA LYS A 36 7.83 -2.09 -9.85
C LYS A 36 9.36 -2.01 -9.76
N ARG A 37 9.96 -0.95 -10.32
CA ARG A 37 11.41 -0.70 -10.24
C ARG A 37 11.89 -0.53 -8.80
N GLU A 38 11.22 0.30 -8.03
CA GLU A 38 11.60 0.55 -6.63
C GLU A 38 11.40 -0.71 -5.76
N SER A 39 10.33 -1.47 -5.99
CA SER A 39 10.07 -2.73 -5.31
C SER A 39 11.15 -3.76 -5.61
N ALA A 40 11.56 -3.91 -6.87
CA ALA A 40 12.66 -4.79 -7.26
C ALA A 40 13.98 -4.37 -6.61
N ARG A 41 14.29 -3.06 -6.57
CA ARG A 41 15.47 -2.52 -5.90
C ARG A 41 15.49 -2.87 -4.41
N ARG A 42 14.35 -2.71 -3.71
CA ARG A 42 14.20 -3.06 -2.29
C ARG A 42 14.36 -4.56 -2.05
N LEU A 43 13.73 -5.39 -2.89
CA LEU A 43 13.83 -6.85 -2.79
C LEU A 43 15.28 -7.32 -2.95
N ASN A 44 16.00 -6.80 -3.96
CA ASN A 44 17.41 -7.10 -4.19
C ASN A 44 18.28 -6.65 -3.01
N ALA A 45 17.99 -5.48 -2.41
CA ALA A 45 18.68 -5.03 -1.21
C ALA A 45 18.46 -5.97 -0.02
N MET A 46 17.22 -6.44 0.19
CA MET A 46 16.90 -7.42 1.23
C MET A 46 17.61 -8.76 1.01
N GLN A 47 17.62 -9.27 -0.22
CA GLN A 47 18.35 -10.50 -0.59
C GLN A 47 19.85 -10.36 -0.36
N ALA A 48 20.41 -9.17 -0.60
CA ALA A 48 21.80 -8.84 -0.29
C ALA A 48 22.07 -8.62 1.22
N GLY A 49 21.11 -8.94 2.10
CA GLY A 49 21.26 -8.85 3.56
C GLY A 49 20.92 -7.49 4.16
N ARG A 50 20.54 -6.47 3.37
CA ARG A 50 20.07 -5.17 3.87
C ARG A 50 18.59 -5.26 4.28
N ARG A 51 18.36 -5.80 5.47
CA ARG A 51 17.03 -6.00 6.07
C ARG A 51 16.84 -5.10 7.29
N VAL A 52 15.59 -4.77 7.58
CA VAL A 52 15.17 -4.14 8.84
C VAL A 52 14.20 -5.09 9.55
N THR A 53 14.31 -5.17 10.86
CA THR A 53 13.39 -5.93 11.70
C THR A 53 12.06 -5.17 11.86
N ALA A 54 10.99 -5.90 12.18
CA ALA A 54 9.69 -5.29 12.46
C ALA A 54 9.80 -4.23 13.58
N LYS A 55 10.58 -4.52 14.62
CA LYS A 55 10.86 -3.60 15.74
C LYS A 55 11.55 -2.31 15.28
N GLU A 56 12.57 -2.40 14.42
CA GLU A 56 13.25 -1.22 13.88
C GLU A 56 12.32 -0.39 12.98
N LEU A 57 11.43 -1.04 12.25
CA LEU A 57 10.42 -0.38 11.43
C LEU A 57 9.40 0.37 12.29
N GLU A 58 8.87 -0.26 13.34
CA GLU A 58 7.95 0.36 14.29
C GLU A 58 8.54 1.61 14.93
N ILE A 59 9.79 1.53 15.40
CA ILE A 59 10.50 2.67 15.99
C ILE A 59 10.65 3.82 14.98
N ARG A 60 10.89 3.52 13.69
CA ARG A 60 10.99 4.54 12.64
C ARG A 60 9.65 5.21 12.34
N ILE A 61 8.57 4.44 12.25
CA ILE A 61 7.22 4.97 11.98
C ILE A 61 6.75 5.84 13.14
N ALA A 62 7.02 5.45 14.39
CA ALA A 62 6.62 6.23 15.57
C ALA A 62 7.38 7.57 15.72
N ARG A 63 8.48 7.76 14.99
CA ARG A 63 9.31 8.98 15.02
C ARG A 63 9.03 9.97 13.88
N GLY A 64 8.26 9.56 12.87
CA GLY A 64 7.87 10.38 11.72
C GLY A 64 6.41 10.79 11.80
#